data_AF-A0A2M7ZWR4-F1
#
_entry.id   AF-A0A2M7ZWR4-F1
#
_cell.length_a   1.000
_cell.length_b   1.000
_cell.length_c   1.000
_cell.angle_alpha   90.00
_cell.angle_beta   90.00
_cell.angle_gamma   90.00
#
_symmetry.space_group_name_H-M   'P 1'
#
loop_
_entity.id
_entity.type
_entity.pdbx_description
1 polymer ?
#
loop_
_entity_poly.entity_id
_entity_poly.type
_entity_poly.pdbx_seq_one_letter_code
_entity_poly.pdbx_strand_id
1 'polypeptide(L)'
;MSKYCGKIYPVSFGFAWGLISGLGWMLLAWAGARWGFGLILLKLMGTVYLGLAPSFVGGLWGLLWGFIDFFVFGLLVALVYNCATCCFAPGGSCDSSCK
;
A
#
# COMPACT_ATOMS: atom_id res chain seq x y z
N MET A 1 29.39 16.40 1.43
CA MET A 1 28.30 15.41 1.58
C MET A 1 27.50 15.41 0.29
N SER A 2 27.58 14.33 -0.49
CA SER A 2 26.79 14.19 -1.72
C SER A 2 25.30 14.23 -1.35
N LYS A 3 24.57 15.22 -1.86
CA LYS A 3 23.12 15.34 -1.65
C LYS A 3 22.44 14.38 -2.61
N TYR A 4 22.19 13.16 -2.14
CA TYR A 4 21.33 12.23 -2.86
C TYR A 4 19.89 12.72 -2.76
N CYS A 5 19.33 13.16 -3.89
CA CYS A 5 17.90 13.23 -4.09
C CYS A 5 17.38 11.79 -4.00
N GLY A 6 16.90 11.37 -2.83
CA GLY A 6 16.61 9.98 -2.53
C GLY A 6 15.48 9.44 -3.39
N LYS A 7 15.81 8.78 -4.50
CA LYS A 7 14.82 8.08 -5.33
C LYS A 7 14.30 6.87 -4.57
N ILE A 8 12.99 6.75 -4.49
CA ILE A 8 12.36 5.56 -3.91
C ILE A 8 12.30 4.50 -5.00
N TYR A 9 12.82 3.30 -4.72
CA TYR A 9 12.65 2.16 -5.61
C TYR A 9 11.16 1.74 -5.62
N PRO A 10 10.45 1.91 -6.74
CA PRO A 10 9.00 1.76 -6.77
C PRO A 10 8.55 0.36 -6.37
N VAL A 11 9.24 -0.67 -6.87
CA VAL A 11 8.89 -2.07 -6.63
C VAL A 11 9.08 -2.46 -5.17
N SER A 12 10.20 -2.07 -4.55
CA SER A 12 10.47 -2.35 -3.14
C SER A 12 9.47 -1.64 -2.22
N PHE A 13 9.14 -0.39 -2.53
CA PHE A 13 8.16 0.38 -1.76
C PHE A 13 6.74 -0.19 -1.92
N GLY A 14 6.32 -0.46 -3.15
CA GLY A 14 5.03 -1.08 -3.44
C GLY A 14 4.88 -2.44 -2.76
N PHE A 15 5.92 -3.28 -2.77
CA PHE A 15 5.89 -4.58 -2.13
C PHE A 15 5.71 -4.49 -0.62
N ALA A 16 6.48 -3.61 0.05
CA ALA A 16 6.35 -3.40 1.49
C ALA A 16 4.95 -2.86 1.85
N TRP A 17 4.43 -1.91 1.08
CA TRP A 17 3.12 -1.31 1.31
C TRP A 17 1.96 -2.29 1.08
N GLY A 18 2.01 -3.06 -0.01
CA GLY A 18 1.07 -4.16 -0.28
C GLY A 18 1.10 -5.21 0.82
N LEU A 19 2.28 -5.61 1.29
CA LEU A 19 2.38 -6.64 2.33
C LEU A 19 1.78 -6.20 3.66
N ILE A 20 2.11 -4.98 4.12
CA ILE A 20 1.59 -4.43 5.39
C ILE A 20 0.07 -4.29 5.34
N SER A 21 -0.46 -3.77 4.24
CA SER A 21 -1.90 -3.56 4.06
C SER A 21 -2.67 -4.89 3.92
N GLY A 22 -2.15 -5.87 3.17
CA GLY A 22 -2.71 -7.21 3.09
C GLY A 22 -2.74 -7.91 4.44
N LEU A 23 -1.66 -7.85 5.21
CA LEU A 23 -1.63 -8.34 6.60
C LEU A 23 -2.65 -7.60 7.47
N GLY A 24 -2.81 -6.29 7.29
CA GLY A 24 -3.82 -5.49 7.98
C GLY A 24 -5.25 -5.99 7.72
N TRP A 25 -5.61 -6.23 6.46
CA TRP A 25 -6.93 -6.78 6.09
C TRP A 25 -7.15 -8.20 6.64
N MET A 26 -6.12 -9.03 6.62
CA MET A 26 -6.18 -10.38 7.21
C MET A 26 -6.45 -10.32 8.71
N LEU A 27 -5.68 -9.52 9.44
CA LEU A 27 -5.85 -9.35 10.87
C LEU A 27 -7.21 -8.72 11.22
N LEU A 28 -7.68 -7.77 10.41
CA LEU A 28 -8.99 -7.15 10.59
C LEU A 28 -10.13 -8.17 10.39
N ALA A 29 -10.06 -9.00 9.36
CA ALA A 29 -11.04 -10.06 9.11
C ALA A 29 -11.07 -11.10 10.25
N TRP A 30 -9.91 -11.50 10.76
CA TRP A 30 -9.83 -12.42 11.90
C TRP A 30 -10.29 -11.77 13.21
N ALA A 31 -9.99 -10.49 13.41
CA ALA A 31 -10.50 -9.74 14.55
C ALA A 31 -12.03 -9.58 14.49
N GLY A 32 -12.58 -9.38 13.29
CA GLY A 32 -14.02 -9.42 13.03
C GLY A 32 -14.64 -10.78 13.34
N ALA A 33 -13.95 -11.87 12.96
CA ALA A 33 -14.41 -13.22 13.23
C ALA A 33 -14.44 -13.56 14.74
N ARG A 34 -13.43 -13.10 15.51
CA ARG A 34 -13.27 -13.48 16.93
C ARG A 34 -13.95 -12.52 17.91
N TRP A 35 -13.86 -11.22 17.66
CA TRP A 35 -14.32 -10.17 18.57
C TRP A 35 -15.44 -9.30 18.00
N GLY A 36 -15.89 -9.54 16.76
CA GLY A 36 -16.88 -8.68 16.11
C GLY A 36 -16.34 -7.28 15.77
N PHE A 37 -15.02 -7.11 15.72
CA PHE A 37 -14.38 -5.83 15.44
C PHE A 37 -14.47 -5.48 13.95
N GLY A 38 -14.83 -4.23 13.63
CA GLY A 38 -14.80 -3.74 12.23
C GLY A 38 -15.80 -4.40 11.27
N LEU A 39 -16.86 -5.05 11.77
CA LEU A 39 -17.85 -5.77 10.94
C LEU A 39 -18.51 -4.89 9.87
N ILE A 40 -18.82 -3.63 10.20
CA ILE A 40 -19.38 -2.67 9.24
C ILE A 40 -18.39 -2.39 8.10
N LEU A 41 -17.11 -2.21 8.44
CA LEU A 41 -16.05 -1.99 7.45
C LEU A 41 -15.84 -3.22 6.57
N LEU A 42 -15.78 -4.42 7.16
CA LEU A 42 -15.67 -5.68 6.41
C LEU A 42 -16.88 -5.90 5.49
N LYS A 43 -18.09 -5.55 5.93
CA LYS A 43 -19.31 -5.68 5.13
C LYS A 43 -19.30 -4.73 3.94
N LEU A 44 -18.87 -3.48 4.14
CA LEU A 44 -18.74 -2.50 3.06
C LEU A 44 -17.65 -2.94 2.08
N MET A 45 -16.49 -3.36 2.60
CA MET A 45 -15.35 -3.70 1.75
C MET A 45 -15.54 -5.04 1.06
N GLY A 46 -16.37 -5.94 1.59
CA GLY A 46 -16.80 -7.16 0.92
C GLY A 46 -17.62 -6.94 -0.35
N THR A 47 -18.13 -5.72 -0.61
CA THR A 47 -18.73 -5.39 -1.91
C THR A 47 -17.69 -5.09 -2.99
N VAL A 48 -16.45 -4.80 -2.58
CA VAL A 48 -15.33 -4.48 -3.48
C VAL A 48 -14.38 -5.69 -3.57
N TYR A 49 -14.03 -6.25 -2.42
CA TYR A 49 -13.15 -7.40 -2.28
C TYR A 49 -13.97 -8.68 -2.16
N LEU A 50 -14.14 -9.35 -3.29
CA LEU A 50 -14.78 -10.65 -3.37
C LEU A 50 -14.11 -11.66 -2.44
N GLY A 51 -14.91 -12.28 -1.58
CA GLY A 51 -14.44 -13.25 -0.59
C GLY A 51 -13.97 -12.64 0.73
N LEU A 52 -13.91 -11.30 0.87
CA LEU A 52 -13.64 -10.68 2.15
C LEU A 52 -14.83 -10.87 3.10
N ALA A 53 -14.59 -11.56 4.19
CA ALA A 53 -15.58 -11.83 5.23
C ALA A 53 -14.88 -11.97 6.59
N PRO A 54 -15.59 -11.76 7.71
CA PRO A 54 -15.08 -12.02 9.06
C PRO A 54 -14.95 -13.53 9.31
N SER A 55 -14.02 -14.17 8.62
CA SER A 55 -13.74 -15.61 8.68
C SER A 55 -12.26 -15.85 8.40
N PHE A 56 -11.78 -17.07 8.69
CA PHE A 56 -10.39 -17.42 8.43
C PHE A 56 -10.03 -17.31 6.94
N VAL A 57 -10.85 -17.92 6.08
CA VAL A 57 -10.71 -17.89 4.62
C VAL A 57 -10.90 -16.47 4.08
N GLY A 58 -11.83 -15.71 4.65
CA GLY A 58 -12.04 -14.32 4.26
C GLY A 58 -10.87 -13.40 4.57
N GLY A 59 -10.09 -13.70 5.63
CA GLY A 59 -8.83 -13.01 5.91
C GLY A 59 -7.74 -13.29 4.88
N LEU A 60 -7.66 -14.52 4.34
CA LEU A 60 -6.73 -14.85 3.26
C LEU A 60 -7.08 -14.12 1.96
N TRP A 61 -8.37 -14.00 1.65
CA TRP A 61 -8.83 -13.15 0.55
C TRP A 61 -8.51 -11.67 0.78
N GLY A 62 -8.69 -11.18 2.02
CA GLY A 62 -8.29 -9.83 2.41
C GLY A 62 -6.79 -9.58 2.24
N LEU A 63 -5.94 -10.58 2.53
CA LEU A 63 -4.50 -10.48 2.28
C LEU A 63 -4.18 -10.33 0.79
N LEU A 64 -4.82 -11.13 -0.05
CA LEU A 64 -4.60 -11.13 -1.50
C LEU A 64 -5.06 -9.81 -2.14
N TRP A 65 -6.29 -9.38 -1.86
CA TRP A 65 -6.84 -8.13 -2.37
C TRP A 65 -6.12 -6.90 -1.81
N GLY A 66 -5.89 -6.87 -0.50
CA GLY A 66 -5.14 -5.80 0.14
C GLY A 66 -3.72 -5.68 -0.41
N PHE A 67 -3.05 -6.81 -0.65
CA PHE A 67 -1.74 -6.81 -1.28
C PHE A 67 -1.76 -6.21 -2.68
N ILE A 68 -2.68 -6.68 -3.55
CA ILE A 68 -2.72 -6.24 -4.95
C ILE A 68 -3.02 -4.74 -5.04
N ASP A 69 -4.07 -4.26 -4.38
CA ASP A 69 -4.52 -2.88 -4.52
C ASP A 69 -3.47 -1.89 -4.01
N PHE A 70 -2.92 -2.17 -2.82
CA PHE A 70 -1.91 -1.31 -2.23
C PHE A 70 -0.53 -1.50 -2.82
N PHE A 71 -0.22 -2.63 -3.45
CA PHE A 71 0.99 -2.78 -4.26
C PHE A 71 0.95 -1.82 -5.46
N VAL A 72 -0.16 -1.84 -6.20
CA VAL A 72 -0.36 -0.93 -7.35
C VAL A 72 -0.39 0.52 -6.90
N PHE A 73 -1.09 0.82 -5.80
CA PHE A 73 -1.12 2.17 -5.24
C PHE A 73 0.27 2.61 -4.77
N GLY A 74 1.04 1.74 -4.14
CA GLY A 74 2.41 2.01 -3.71
C GLY A 74 3.35 2.30 -4.89
N LEU A 75 3.20 1.57 -6.00
CA LEU A 75 3.92 1.87 -7.24
C LEU A 75 3.58 3.28 -7.76
N LEU A 76 2.30 3.63 -7.81
CA LEU A 76 1.86 4.95 -8.24
C LEU A 76 2.40 6.06 -7.34
N VAL A 77 2.34 5.87 -6.02
CA VAL A 77 2.89 6.82 -5.04
C VAL A 77 4.39 7.01 -5.24
N ALA A 78 5.15 5.94 -5.43
CA ALA A 78 6.58 6.03 -5.68
C ALA A 78 6.91 6.73 -7.01
N LEU A 79 6.12 6.49 -8.06
CA LEU A 79 6.26 7.18 -9.35
C LEU A 79 5.98 8.68 -9.22
N VAL A 80 4.88 9.05 -8.55
CA VAL A 80 4.53 10.45 -8.30
C VAL A 80 5.60 11.13 -7.44
N TYR A 81 6.09 10.46 -6.40
CA TYR A 81 7.17 10.97 -5.55
C TYR A 81 8.45 11.20 -6.36
N ASN A 82 8.86 10.24 -7.18
CA ASN A 82 10.05 10.36 -8.02
C ASN A 82 9.90 11.45 -9.10
N CYS A 83 8.70 11.66 -9.62
CA CYS A 83 8.41 12.75 -10.56
C CYS A 83 8.42 14.13 -9.86
N ALA A 84 7.80 14.22 -8.69
CA ALA A 84 7.73 15.46 -7.92
C ALA A 84 9.11 15.89 -7.37
N THR A 85 9.96 14.93 -6.99
CA THR A 85 11.34 15.24 -6.57
C THR A 85 12.20 15.78 -7.71
N CYS A 86 11.88 15.50 -8.97
CA CYS A 86 12.48 16.19 -10.11
C CYS A 86 11.99 17.64 -10.26
N CYS A 87 10.71 17.93 -10.01
CA CYS A 87 10.13 19.26 -10.28
C CYS A 87 10.14 20.23 -9.08
N PHE A 88 10.13 19.73 -7.85
CA PHE A 88 9.94 20.53 -6.62
C PHE A 88 11.13 20.47 -5.65
N ALA A 89 12.23 19.82 -6.03
CA ALA A 89 13.45 19.90 -5.23
C ALA A 89 13.97 21.35 -5.23
N PRO A 90 14.32 21.93 -4.07
CA PRO A 90 14.97 23.22 -4.03
C PRO A 90 16.27 23.15 -4.85
N GLY A 91 16.44 24.11 -5.77
CA GLY A 91 17.58 24.14 -6.71
C GLY A 91 18.90 23.89 -5.98
N GLY A 92 19.64 22.87 -6.43
CA GLY A 92 20.92 22.46 -5.82
C GLY A 92 20.86 21.27 -4.84
N SER A 93 19.71 20.57 -4.72
CA SER A 93 19.61 19.35 -3.89
C SER A 93 19.66 18.03 -4.66
N CYS A 94 19.69 18.04 -5.99
CA CYS A 94 19.67 16.83 -6.82
C CYS A 94 20.76 16.92 -7.90
N ASP A 95 21.67 15.94 -7.91
CA ASP A 95 22.85 15.89 -8.80
C ASP A 95 22.49 15.48 -10.25
N SER A 96 21.27 14.98 -10.46
CA SER A 96 20.74 14.71 -11.80
C SER A 96 19.95 15.91 -12.31
N SER A 97 20.49 16.60 -13.31
CA SER A 97 19.74 17.60 -14.10
C SER A 97 18.44 17.00 -14.61
N CYS A 98 17.32 17.69 -14.41
CA CYS A 98 16.09 17.43 -15.16
C CYS A 98 16.42 17.53 -16.65
N LYS A 99 16.33 16.42 -17.37
CA LYS A 99 16.25 16.39 -18.82
C LYS A 99 14.82 16.11 -19.22
#